data_AF-A0A935LM68-F1
#
_entry.id   AF-A0A935LM68-F1
#
_cell.length_a   1.000
_cell.length_b   1.000
_cell.length_c   1.000
_cell.angle_alpha   90.00
_cell.angle_beta   90.00
_cell.angle_gamma   90.00
#
_symmetry.space_group_name_H-M   'P 1'
#
loop_
_entity.id
_entity.type
_entity.pdbx_description
1 polymer ?
#
loop_
_entity_poly.entity_id
_entity_poly.type
_entity_poly.pdbx_seq_one_letter_code
_entity_poly.pdbx_strand_id
1 'polypeptide(L)'
;MDVTFDGVHILNKDIVASKPDVLIRLTDDSKWLLLNKPELVKVQLKFPDGSVRAYSYNSDTLRFNPSGTNGANMAAINFKPHLIKDGSYELLVSAKDQSGNTAGDLQYRVAFQVINKPMISNLLNYPNPFTTSTAFVFTLTGSEPPQNLRIQIMTVTGKIVKEITKAELGPIKIGRNITEYKWDGTDQYGQPLANGVYLYRVITNLNGKSLEKYKAENDNTDKYFTNGYGKMYLMR
;
A
#
# COMPACT_ATOMS: atom_id res chain seq x y z
N MET A 1 -14.22 -11.94 -10.32
CA MET A 1 -13.78 -10.53 -10.38
C MET A 1 -12.61 -10.36 -9.45
N ASP A 2 -11.56 -9.70 -9.93
CA ASP A 2 -10.32 -9.45 -9.21
C ASP A 2 -10.06 -7.94 -9.19
N VAL A 3 -9.78 -7.36 -8.02
CA VAL A 3 -9.62 -5.91 -7.85
C VAL A 3 -8.34 -5.63 -7.07
N THR A 4 -7.48 -4.81 -7.64
CA THR A 4 -6.21 -4.38 -7.04
C THR A 4 -6.11 -2.86 -7.02
N PHE A 5 -5.43 -2.32 -6.01
CA PHE A 5 -5.08 -0.92 -5.86
C PHE A 5 -3.56 -0.84 -5.90
N ASP A 6 -3.01 -0.07 -6.83
CA ASP A 6 -1.56 0.06 -7.05
C ASP A 6 -0.87 -1.31 -7.18
N GLY A 7 -1.56 -2.26 -7.82
CA GLY A 7 -1.08 -3.63 -8.05
C GLY A 7 -1.24 -4.60 -6.87
N VAL A 8 -1.88 -4.22 -5.76
CA VAL A 8 -2.10 -5.10 -4.60
C VAL A 8 -3.56 -5.20 -4.17
N HIS A 9 -3.95 -6.33 -3.58
CA HIS A 9 -5.23 -6.43 -2.90
C HIS A 9 -5.17 -5.68 -1.57
N ILE A 10 -6.29 -5.02 -1.25
CA ILE A 10 -6.46 -4.33 0.02
C ILE A 10 -7.55 -5.01 0.84
N LEU A 11 -7.44 -4.89 2.15
CA LEU A 11 -8.46 -5.29 3.11
C LEU A 11 -9.29 -4.09 3.55
N ASN A 12 -10.41 -4.37 4.22
CA ASN A 12 -11.23 -3.31 4.80
C ASN A 12 -10.41 -2.47 5.79
N LYS A 13 -10.53 -1.15 5.64
CA LYS A 13 -9.85 -0.09 6.43
C LYS A 13 -8.36 0.08 6.13
N ASP A 14 -7.82 -0.59 5.11
CA ASP A 14 -6.47 -0.29 4.64
C ASP A 14 -6.36 1.18 4.19
N ILE A 15 -5.17 1.74 4.35
CA ILE A 15 -4.84 3.07 3.84
C ILE A 15 -4.41 2.94 2.39
N VAL A 16 -5.01 3.77 1.53
CA VAL A 16 -4.78 3.79 0.08
C VAL A 16 -4.27 5.17 -0.32
N ALA A 17 -3.47 5.23 -1.39
CA ALA A 17 -3.03 6.50 -1.97
C ALA A 17 -4.22 7.37 -2.35
N SER A 18 -4.09 8.69 -2.27
CA SER A 18 -5.15 9.60 -2.73
C SER A 18 -5.29 9.69 -4.24
N LYS A 19 -4.36 9.10 -5.00
CA LYS A 19 -4.41 8.92 -6.46
C LYS A 19 -4.11 7.47 -6.84
N PRO A 20 -4.93 6.50 -6.42
CA PRO A 20 -4.63 5.09 -6.64
C PRO A 20 -4.85 4.70 -8.11
N ASP A 21 -4.06 3.76 -8.60
CA ASP A 21 -4.36 3.02 -9.84
C ASP A 21 -5.14 1.76 -9.48
N VAL A 22 -6.47 1.80 -9.66
CA VAL A 22 -7.34 0.67 -9.38
C VAL A 22 -7.54 -0.14 -10.65
N LEU A 23 -7.11 -1.40 -10.63
CA LEU A 23 -7.29 -2.33 -11.72
C LEU A 23 -8.35 -3.36 -11.35
N ILE A 24 -9.44 -3.38 -12.09
CA ILE A 24 -10.52 -4.35 -11.97
C ILE A 24 -10.41 -5.31 -13.16
N ARG A 25 -10.24 -6.60 -12.89
CA ARG A 25 -10.22 -7.68 -13.88
C ARG A 25 -11.46 -8.53 -13.74
N LEU A 26 -12.10 -8.79 -14.87
CA LEU A 26 -13.25 -9.68 -14.98
C LEU A 26 -12.82 -10.85 -15.84
N THR A 27 -12.86 -12.05 -15.26
CA THR A 27 -12.61 -13.31 -15.96
C THR A 27 -13.93 -14.05 -16.07
N ASP A 28 -14.27 -14.50 -17.27
CA ASP A 28 -15.44 -15.35 -17.49
C ASP A 28 -15.01 -16.73 -18.01
N ASP A 29 -15.43 -17.79 -17.33
CA ASP A 29 -15.24 -19.19 -17.74
C ASP A 29 -16.22 -19.61 -18.87
N SER A 30 -17.27 -18.82 -19.09
CA SER A 30 -18.27 -19.01 -20.13
C SER A 30 -17.82 -18.33 -21.42
N LYS A 31 -17.63 -19.12 -22.48
CA LYS A 31 -17.24 -18.67 -23.84
C LYS A 31 -18.21 -17.68 -24.52
N TRP A 32 -19.31 -17.31 -23.87
CA TRP A 32 -20.46 -16.61 -24.47
C TRP A 32 -20.63 -15.17 -23.99
N LEU A 33 -20.00 -14.76 -22.90
CA LEU A 33 -19.99 -13.36 -22.49
C LEU A 33 -18.76 -12.70 -23.11
N LEU A 34 -18.96 -12.09 -24.27
CA LEU A 34 -18.02 -11.08 -24.71
C LEU A 34 -18.11 -9.94 -23.70
N LEU A 35 -17.13 -9.84 -22.80
CA LEU A 35 -16.88 -8.65 -21.99
C LEU A 35 -16.35 -7.53 -22.91
N ASN A 36 -17.19 -7.11 -23.86
CA ASN A 36 -16.87 -6.09 -24.86
C ASN A 36 -17.71 -4.82 -24.66
N LYS A 37 -18.72 -4.85 -23.79
CA LYS A 37 -19.56 -3.70 -23.47
C LYS A 37 -19.22 -3.13 -22.09
N PRO A 38 -18.74 -1.89 -22.00
CA PRO A 38 -18.43 -1.26 -20.71
C PRO A 38 -19.68 -1.09 -19.83
N GLU A 39 -20.86 -0.96 -20.43
CA GLU A 39 -22.15 -0.74 -19.75
C GLU A 39 -22.58 -1.89 -18.82
N LEU A 40 -21.99 -3.09 -18.99
CA LEU A 40 -22.28 -4.24 -18.15
C LEU A 40 -21.66 -4.14 -16.76
N VAL A 41 -20.70 -3.24 -16.57
CA VAL A 41 -19.99 -3.06 -15.31
C VAL A 41 -20.26 -1.67 -14.78
N LYS A 42 -20.55 -1.56 -13.49
CA LYS A 42 -20.81 -0.30 -12.82
C LYS A 42 -19.77 -0.10 -11.73
N VAL A 43 -19.05 1.01 -11.79
CA VAL A 43 -18.08 1.42 -10.77
C VAL A 43 -18.65 2.61 -10.01
N GLN A 44 -18.78 2.47 -8.69
CA GLN A 44 -19.26 3.52 -7.79
C GLN A 44 -18.29 3.72 -6.64
N LEU A 45 -18.20 4.96 -6.17
CA LEU A 45 -17.43 5.33 -4.99
C LEU A 45 -18.35 6.02 -4.00
N LYS A 46 -18.40 5.52 -2.76
CA LYS A 46 -18.95 6.23 -1.62
C LYS A 46 -17.86 7.11 -1.01
N PHE A 47 -18.17 8.37 -0.81
CA PHE A 47 -17.27 9.38 -0.24
C PHE A 47 -17.43 9.48 1.28
N PRO A 48 -16.47 10.13 1.98
CA PRO A 48 -16.54 10.34 3.42
C PRO A 48 -17.79 11.07 3.91
N ASP A 49 -18.39 11.92 3.07
CA ASP A 49 -19.66 12.62 3.36
C ASP A 49 -20.91 11.75 3.15
N GLY A 50 -20.73 10.47 2.80
CA GLY A 50 -21.81 9.52 2.55
C GLY A 50 -22.39 9.59 1.14
N SER A 51 -22.02 10.58 0.33
CA SER A 51 -22.45 10.67 -1.06
C SER A 51 -21.90 9.50 -1.88
N VAL A 52 -22.68 9.01 -2.84
CA VAL A 52 -22.27 7.92 -3.74
C VAL A 52 -22.25 8.45 -5.16
N ARG A 53 -21.10 8.32 -5.82
CA ARG A 53 -20.92 8.71 -7.22
C ARG A 53 -20.72 7.47 -8.09
N ALA A 54 -21.46 7.37 -9.18
CA ALA A 54 -21.17 6.43 -10.26
C ALA A 54 -20.21 7.08 -11.26
N TYR A 55 -19.27 6.30 -11.79
CA TYR A 55 -18.31 6.77 -12.79
C TYR A 55 -18.68 6.23 -14.18
N SER A 56 -18.62 7.10 -15.17
CA SER A 56 -18.88 6.77 -16.56
C SER A 56 -17.59 6.43 -17.29
N TYR A 57 -17.69 5.46 -18.19
CA TYR A 57 -16.60 5.07 -19.09
C TYR A 57 -16.31 6.18 -20.12
N ASN A 58 -15.13 6.10 -20.75
CA ASN A 58 -14.60 7.09 -21.70
C ASN A 58 -14.20 8.41 -21.05
N SER A 59 -13.79 8.36 -19.78
CA SER A 59 -13.11 9.46 -19.10
C SER A 59 -11.66 9.08 -18.79
N ASP A 60 -10.82 10.06 -18.45
CA ASP A 60 -9.48 9.79 -17.95
C ASP A 60 -9.49 9.04 -16.61
N THR A 61 -10.60 9.13 -15.87
CA THR A 61 -10.78 8.48 -14.58
C THR A 61 -11.20 7.02 -14.70
N LEU A 62 -11.99 6.65 -15.72
CA LEU A 62 -12.49 5.28 -15.88
C LEU A 62 -12.38 4.83 -17.34
N ARG A 63 -11.47 3.88 -17.59
CA ARG A 63 -11.17 3.34 -18.92
C ARG A 63 -11.43 1.84 -18.97
N PHE A 64 -12.13 1.41 -20.02
CA PHE A 64 -12.40 0.00 -20.29
C PHE A 64 -11.44 -0.49 -21.36
N ASN A 65 -10.73 -1.58 -21.07
CA ASN A 65 -9.87 -2.28 -22.01
C ASN A 65 -10.50 -3.65 -22.30
N PRO A 66 -11.04 -3.87 -23.50
CA PRO A 66 -11.66 -5.15 -23.86
C PRO A 66 -10.62 -6.28 -23.91
N SER A 67 -11.10 -7.51 -23.81
CA SER A 67 -10.30 -8.71 -24.07
C SER A 67 -9.63 -8.63 -25.44
N GLY A 68 -8.32 -8.90 -25.49
CA GLY A 68 -7.56 -9.01 -26.74
C GLY A 68 -7.90 -10.30 -27.50
N THR A 69 -7.65 -10.31 -28.81
CA THR A 69 -7.98 -11.37 -29.79
C THR A 69 -7.39 -12.77 -29.52
N ASN A 70 -6.70 -12.97 -28.40
CA ASN A 70 -5.92 -14.18 -28.07
C ASN A 70 -6.66 -15.18 -27.17
N GLY A 71 -8.00 -15.14 -27.11
CA GLY A 71 -8.81 -16.19 -26.48
C GLY A 71 -8.86 -16.20 -24.95
N ALA A 72 -8.28 -15.19 -24.28
CA ALA A 72 -8.51 -14.97 -22.87
C ALA A 72 -9.77 -14.10 -22.69
N ASN A 73 -10.86 -14.67 -22.16
CA ASN A 73 -12.09 -13.94 -21.79
C ASN A 73 -11.86 -13.06 -20.54
N MET A 74 -10.90 -12.14 -20.64
CA MET A 74 -10.55 -11.22 -19.56
C MET A 74 -10.72 -9.78 -20.03
N ALA A 75 -11.62 -9.03 -19.42
CA ALA A 75 -11.69 -7.58 -19.56
C ALA A 75 -11.01 -6.89 -18.38
N ALA A 76 -10.39 -5.75 -18.65
CA ALA A 76 -9.73 -4.94 -17.64
C ALA A 76 -10.32 -3.53 -17.61
N ILE A 77 -10.55 -3.02 -16.42
CA ILE A 77 -11.02 -1.65 -16.19
C ILE A 77 -9.99 -0.94 -15.32
N ASN A 78 -9.46 0.18 -15.82
CA ASN A 78 -8.61 1.06 -15.05
C ASN A 78 -9.43 2.20 -14.48
N PHE A 79 -9.43 2.32 -13.15
CA PHE A 79 -10.08 3.38 -12.41
C PHE A 79 -9.03 4.19 -11.63
N LYS A 80 -8.86 5.46 -12.00
CA LYS A 80 -7.84 6.38 -11.47
C LYS A 80 -8.48 7.62 -10.83
N PRO A 81 -9.18 7.49 -9.69
CA PRO A 81 -9.81 8.62 -9.03
C PRO A 81 -8.77 9.55 -8.37
N HIS A 82 -9.16 10.81 -8.15
CA HIS A 82 -8.41 11.75 -7.31
C HIS A 82 -9.23 12.04 -6.04
N LEU A 83 -8.76 11.54 -4.90
CA LEU A 83 -9.46 11.48 -3.63
C LEU A 83 -9.01 12.59 -2.68
N ILE A 84 -9.52 13.80 -2.92
CA ILE A 84 -9.04 15.04 -2.28
C ILE A 84 -9.45 15.15 -0.80
N LYS A 85 -10.60 14.55 -0.41
CA LYS A 85 -11.05 14.57 0.99
C LYS A 85 -10.41 13.43 1.77
N ASP A 86 -9.93 13.73 2.97
CA ASP A 86 -9.53 12.69 3.92
C ASP A 86 -10.75 11.94 4.46
N GLY A 87 -10.55 10.67 4.82
CA GLY A 87 -11.55 9.84 5.50
C GLY A 87 -11.85 8.53 4.79
N SER A 88 -12.99 7.95 5.14
CA SER A 88 -13.39 6.63 4.69
C SER A 88 -14.09 6.69 3.33
N TYR A 89 -13.59 5.91 2.38
CA TYR A 89 -14.21 5.65 1.09
C TYR A 89 -14.69 4.21 1.02
N GLU A 90 -15.61 3.94 0.09
CA GLU A 90 -16.01 2.58 -0.26
C GLU A 90 -16.08 2.45 -1.77
N LEU A 91 -15.31 1.52 -2.34
CA LEU A 91 -15.41 1.15 -3.75
C LEU A 91 -16.46 0.06 -3.89
N LEU A 92 -17.44 0.29 -4.77
CA LEU A 92 -18.45 -0.68 -5.15
C LEU A 92 -18.31 -0.95 -6.64
N VAL A 93 -18.11 -2.21 -7.01
CA VAL A 93 -18.09 -2.65 -8.41
C VAL A 93 -19.16 -3.73 -8.57
N SER A 94 -20.05 -3.56 -9.54
CA SER A 94 -21.03 -4.60 -9.90
C SER A 94 -20.96 -4.90 -11.39
N ALA A 95 -21.12 -6.16 -11.77
CA ALA A 95 -21.25 -6.57 -13.16
C ALA A 95 -22.55 -7.34 -13.36
N LYS A 96 -23.24 -7.09 -14.48
CA LYS A 96 -24.45 -7.81 -14.91
C LYS A 96 -24.13 -8.78 -16.05
N ASP A 97 -24.82 -9.91 -16.07
CA ASP A 97 -24.86 -10.75 -17.27
C ASP A 97 -25.78 -10.13 -18.34
N GLN A 98 -25.55 -10.49 -19.61
CA GLN A 98 -26.39 -10.05 -20.73
C GLN A 98 -27.76 -10.79 -20.75
N SER A 99 -27.96 -11.78 -19.89
CA SER A 99 -29.10 -12.69 -19.86
C SER A 99 -30.24 -12.21 -18.95
N GLY A 100 -30.02 -11.15 -18.17
CA GLY A 100 -31.05 -10.53 -17.33
C GLY A 100 -31.43 -11.33 -16.08
N ASN A 101 -30.63 -12.34 -15.69
CA ASN A 101 -30.89 -13.15 -14.50
C ASN A 101 -30.11 -12.62 -13.29
N THR A 102 -30.80 -12.47 -12.16
CA THR A 102 -30.23 -12.00 -10.87
C THR A 102 -29.22 -12.97 -10.23
N ALA A 103 -29.00 -14.15 -10.81
CA ALA A 103 -28.20 -15.22 -10.23
C ALA A 103 -26.67 -15.07 -10.46
N GLY A 104 -26.23 -14.06 -11.24
CA GLY A 104 -24.84 -13.86 -11.63
C GLY A 104 -24.22 -12.52 -11.22
N ASP A 105 -24.85 -11.76 -10.31
CA ASP A 105 -24.36 -10.42 -9.92
C ASP A 105 -23.00 -10.51 -9.19
N LEU A 106 -21.90 -10.36 -9.95
CA LEU A 106 -20.57 -10.23 -9.39
C LEU A 106 -20.45 -8.85 -8.73
N GLN A 107 -20.49 -8.81 -7.41
CA GLN A 107 -20.32 -7.60 -6.63
C GLN A 107 -19.02 -7.63 -5.84
N TYR A 108 -18.26 -6.55 -5.91
CA TYR A 108 -17.08 -6.29 -5.10
C TYR A 108 -17.31 -5.01 -4.30
N ARG A 109 -16.97 -5.07 -3.01
CA ARG A 109 -17.11 -3.97 -2.07
C ARG A 109 -15.91 -3.96 -1.14
N VAL A 110 -15.24 -2.82 -1.05
CA VAL A 110 -14.15 -2.62 -0.08
C VAL A 110 -14.17 -1.20 0.46
N ALA A 111 -14.08 -1.08 1.79
CA ALA A 111 -13.94 0.19 2.47
C ALA A 111 -12.46 0.46 2.76
N PHE A 112 -11.97 1.68 2.51
CA PHE A 112 -10.57 2.04 2.71
C PHE A 112 -10.45 3.48 3.21
N GLN A 113 -9.30 3.83 3.79
CA GLN A 113 -9.02 5.16 4.31
C GLN A 113 -8.10 5.91 3.34
N VAL A 114 -8.36 7.20 3.17
CA VAL A 114 -7.46 8.13 2.48
C VAL A 114 -7.01 9.20 3.47
N ILE A 115 -5.71 9.41 3.53
CA ILE A 115 -5.07 10.47 4.32
C ILE A 115 -4.10 11.18 3.37
N ASN A 116 -4.47 12.37 2.91
CA ASN A 116 -3.74 13.12 1.87
C ASN A 116 -2.42 13.68 2.37
N LYS A 117 -2.32 13.98 3.66
CA LYS A 117 -1.08 14.48 4.25
C LYS A 117 0.01 13.40 4.19
N PRO A 118 1.18 13.66 3.58
CA PRO A 118 2.27 12.69 3.56
C PRO A 118 2.90 12.53 4.94
N MET A 119 2.80 11.33 5.51
CA MET A 119 3.29 11.02 6.85
C MET A 119 3.81 9.58 6.90
N ILE A 120 4.60 9.28 7.93
CA ILE A 120 5.14 7.94 8.20
C ILE A 120 4.89 7.57 9.66
N SER A 121 4.45 6.33 9.92
CA SER A 121 4.34 5.83 11.30
C SER A 121 5.72 5.63 11.93
N ASN A 122 5.75 5.34 13.22
CA ASN A 122 6.93 4.72 13.79
C ASN A 122 7.26 3.43 13.02
N LEU A 123 8.55 3.20 12.79
CA LEU A 123 9.06 2.08 12.00
C LEU A 123 9.52 1.00 12.95
N LEU A 124 8.77 -0.09 13.09
CA LEU A 124 9.10 -1.19 14.01
C LEU A 124 9.97 -2.21 13.32
N ASN A 125 10.84 -2.90 14.05
CA ASN A 125 11.55 -4.06 13.55
C ASN A 125 10.90 -5.36 14.07
N TYR A 126 10.78 -6.37 13.21
CA TYR A 126 10.22 -7.67 13.56
C TYR A 126 10.95 -8.81 12.83
N PRO A 127 11.39 -9.87 13.53
CA PRO A 127 11.30 -10.06 14.99
C PRO A 127 12.20 -9.09 15.78
N ASN A 128 11.89 -8.88 17.06
CA ASN A 128 12.73 -8.16 18.03
C ASN A 128 12.50 -8.74 19.44
N PRO A 129 13.51 -9.33 20.11
CA PRO A 129 14.87 -9.63 19.62
C PRO A 129 14.92 -10.49 18.35
N PHE A 130 16.05 -10.50 17.66
CA PHE A 130 16.25 -11.34 16.47
C PHE A 130 17.60 -12.05 16.49
N THR A 131 17.67 -13.23 15.86
CA THR A 131 18.89 -14.06 15.80
C THR A 131 19.49 -14.14 14.42
N THR A 132 18.65 -14.26 13.40
CA THR A 132 19.07 -14.39 11.99
C THR A 132 18.90 -13.08 11.24
N SER A 133 17.71 -12.51 11.25
CA SER A 133 17.43 -11.23 10.60
C SER A 133 16.15 -10.58 11.12
N THR A 134 15.98 -9.28 10.85
CA THR A 134 14.79 -8.49 11.18
C THR A 134 14.35 -7.64 9.99
N ALA A 135 13.05 -7.56 9.75
CA ALA A 135 12.44 -6.68 8.75
C ALA A 135 11.86 -5.44 9.44
N PHE A 136 11.61 -4.38 8.67
CA PHE A 136 10.99 -3.17 9.18
C PHE A 136 9.54 -3.03 8.72
N VAL A 137 8.67 -2.64 9.64
CA VAL A 137 7.22 -2.53 9.46
C VAL A 137 6.80 -1.10 9.76
N PHE A 138 6.15 -0.46 8.81
CA PHE A 138 5.70 0.93 8.93
C PHE A 138 4.52 1.21 8.00
N THR A 139 3.84 2.32 8.22
CA THR A 139 2.72 2.79 7.40
C THR A 139 3.07 4.15 6.80
N LEU A 140 2.75 4.32 5.52
CA LEU A 140 2.85 5.60 4.82
C LEU A 140 1.46 6.13 4.46
N THR A 141 1.29 7.44 4.52
CA THR A 141 0.09 8.15 4.02
C THR A 141 0.48 9.14 2.93
N GLY A 142 -0.50 9.66 2.20
CA GLY A 142 -0.30 10.62 1.12
C GLY A 142 -0.69 10.07 -0.26
N SER A 143 -0.27 10.78 -1.31
CA SER A 143 -0.53 10.39 -2.70
C SER A 143 0.58 9.53 -3.29
N GLU A 144 1.80 9.65 -2.79
CA GLU A 144 3.00 9.02 -3.34
C GLU A 144 4.00 8.69 -2.22
N PRO A 145 4.76 7.60 -2.33
CA PRO A 145 5.83 7.29 -1.39
C PRO A 145 6.95 8.35 -1.47
N PRO A 146 7.71 8.60 -0.39
CA PRO A 146 8.79 9.58 -0.39
C PRO A 146 9.86 9.27 -1.43
N GLN A 147 10.44 10.30 -2.04
CA GLN A 147 11.52 10.15 -3.03
C GLN A 147 12.72 9.44 -2.41
N ASN A 148 13.10 9.85 -1.19
CA ASN A 148 14.14 9.20 -0.42
C ASN A 148 13.56 8.66 0.88
N LEU A 149 13.92 7.42 1.19
CA LEU A 149 13.71 6.77 2.48
C LEU A 149 14.97 5.97 2.77
N ARG A 150 15.56 6.16 3.95
CA ARG A 150 16.68 5.32 4.41
C ARG A 150 16.55 4.99 5.87
N ILE A 151 17.04 3.82 6.24
CA ILE A 151 17.14 3.37 7.62
C ILE A 151 18.62 3.40 7.98
N GLN A 152 18.95 4.15 9.03
CA GLN A 152 20.30 4.16 9.59
C GLN A 152 20.30 3.38 10.89
N ILE A 153 21.19 2.40 10.96
CA ILE A 153 21.43 1.55 12.13
C ILE A 153 22.76 1.96 12.75
N MET A 154 22.78 2.09 14.07
CA MET A 154 23.94 2.57 14.82
C MET A 154 24.10 1.87 16.16
N THR A 155 25.32 1.92 16.68
CA THR A 155 25.64 1.51 18.06
C THR A 155 24.98 2.47 19.06
N VAL A 156 24.94 2.08 20.34
CA VAL A 156 24.48 2.97 21.44
C VAL A 156 25.34 4.24 21.60
N THR A 157 26.57 4.22 21.07
CA THR A 157 27.46 5.40 21.02
C THR A 157 27.21 6.30 19.81
N GLY A 158 26.28 5.95 18.92
CA GLY A 158 25.90 6.74 17.75
C GLY A 158 26.72 6.47 16.49
N LYS A 159 27.64 5.49 16.50
CA LYS A 159 28.40 5.09 15.30
C LYS A 159 27.45 4.37 14.33
N ILE A 160 27.26 4.93 13.13
CA ILE A 160 26.50 4.27 12.06
C ILE A 160 27.25 3.00 11.64
N VAL A 161 26.55 1.86 11.66
CA VAL A 161 27.08 0.56 11.24
C VAL A 161 26.44 0.08 9.94
N LYS A 162 25.22 0.52 9.62
CA LYS A 162 24.53 0.18 8.38
C LYS A 162 23.60 1.31 7.95
N GLU A 163 23.62 1.64 6.67
CA GLU A 163 22.59 2.41 5.99
C GLU A 163 21.89 1.53 4.96
N ILE A 164 20.56 1.48 5.01
CA ILE A 164 19.70 0.73 4.09
C ILE A 164 18.88 1.75 3.30
N THR A 165 19.12 1.82 2.01
CA THR A 165 18.51 2.77 1.08
C THR A 165 17.13 2.31 0.61
N LYS A 166 16.30 3.23 0.10
CA LYS A 166 14.98 2.93 -0.47
C LYS A 166 15.05 1.81 -1.52
N ALA A 167 16.09 1.81 -2.34
CA ALA A 167 16.29 0.80 -3.37
C ALA A 167 16.51 -0.60 -2.77
N GLU A 168 17.24 -0.69 -1.65
CA GLU A 168 17.48 -1.95 -0.96
C GLU A 168 16.23 -2.45 -0.21
N LEU A 169 15.41 -1.55 0.33
CA LEU A 169 14.22 -1.90 1.13
C LEU A 169 13.14 -2.65 0.36
N GLY A 170 13.18 -2.60 -0.98
CA GLY A 170 12.18 -3.17 -1.87
C GLY A 170 11.07 -2.17 -2.24
N PRO A 171 9.98 -2.64 -2.87
CA PRO A 171 8.87 -1.80 -3.28
C PRO A 171 8.16 -1.17 -2.07
N ILE A 172 8.17 0.15 -2.00
CA ILE A 172 7.50 0.93 -0.95
C ILE A 172 6.26 1.62 -1.53
N LYS A 173 5.13 1.49 -0.84
CA LYS A 173 3.83 2.02 -1.27
C LYS A 173 3.13 2.79 -0.16
N ILE A 174 2.07 3.52 -0.51
CA ILE A 174 1.15 4.08 0.48
C ILE A 174 0.40 2.93 1.18
N GLY A 175 0.13 3.09 2.47
CA GLY A 175 -0.42 2.05 3.33
C GLY A 175 0.65 1.29 4.10
N ARG A 176 0.33 0.07 4.50
CA ARG A 176 1.20 -0.77 5.34
C ARG A 176 2.33 -1.40 4.50
N ASN A 177 3.55 -1.28 4.99
CA ASN A 177 4.76 -1.82 4.39
C ASN A 177 5.45 -2.77 5.36
N ILE A 178 5.98 -3.86 4.81
CA ILE A 178 6.98 -4.73 5.44
C ILE A 178 8.13 -4.77 4.44
N THR A 179 9.34 -4.43 4.87
CA THR A 179 10.49 -4.40 3.97
C THR A 179 10.83 -5.79 3.45
N GLU A 180 11.16 -5.89 2.16
CA GLU A 180 11.73 -7.13 1.61
C GLU A 180 13.15 -7.34 2.15
N TYR A 181 13.88 -6.24 2.32
CA TYR A 181 15.17 -6.25 3.00
C TYR A 181 15.01 -6.71 4.45
N LYS A 182 15.83 -7.67 4.84
CA LYS A 182 15.96 -8.14 6.22
C LYS A 182 17.40 -7.91 6.65
N TRP A 183 17.59 -7.09 7.68
CA TRP A 183 18.91 -6.86 8.21
C TRP A 183 19.36 -8.07 9.03
N ASP A 184 20.54 -8.59 8.74
CA ASP A 184 21.10 -9.84 9.27
C ASP A 184 22.10 -9.64 10.41
N GLY A 185 22.18 -8.41 10.93
CA GLY A 185 23.15 -8.05 11.97
C GLY A 185 24.58 -7.88 11.45
N THR A 186 24.76 -7.53 10.18
CA THR A 186 26.07 -7.16 9.62
C THR A 186 26.23 -5.64 9.45
N ASP A 187 27.47 -5.17 9.41
CA ASP A 187 27.78 -3.77 9.09
C ASP A 187 27.69 -3.47 7.57
N GLN A 188 28.08 -2.26 7.18
CA GLN A 188 28.06 -1.81 5.78
C GLN A 188 28.95 -2.67 4.87
N TYR A 189 29.98 -3.31 5.42
CA TYR A 189 30.97 -4.13 4.71
C TYR A 189 30.65 -5.63 4.81
N GLY A 190 29.53 -6.01 5.41
CA GLY A 190 29.10 -7.40 5.58
C GLY A 190 29.77 -8.11 6.76
N GLN A 191 30.47 -7.39 7.64
CA GLN A 191 31.08 -7.99 8.82
C GLN A 191 30.02 -8.23 9.91
N PRO A 192 30.00 -9.42 10.54
CA PRO A 192 29.20 -9.70 11.72
C PRO A 192 29.35 -8.67 12.83
N LEU A 193 28.24 -8.19 13.36
CA LEU A 193 28.22 -7.37 14.56
C LEU A 193 28.04 -8.23 15.81
N ALA A 194 28.54 -7.71 16.95
CA ALA A 194 28.41 -8.37 18.24
C ALA A 194 26.96 -8.31 18.77
N ASN A 195 26.63 -9.26 19.65
CA ASN A 195 25.36 -9.27 20.36
C ASN A 195 25.18 -7.97 21.16
N GLY A 196 23.95 -7.47 21.18
CA GLY A 196 23.62 -6.30 21.98
C GLY A 196 22.53 -5.42 21.38
N VAL A 197 22.39 -4.26 22.00
CA VAL A 197 21.42 -3.23 21.62
C VAL A 197 21.98 -2.37 20.49
N TYR A 198 21.18 -2.21 19.44
CA TYR A 198 21.40 -1.26 18.36
C TYR A 198 20.25 -0.27 18.30
N LEU A 199 20.56 0.96 17.90
CA LEU A 199 19.58 2.00 17.65
C LEU A 199 19.37 2.14 16.15
N TYR A 200 18.18 2.56 15.74
CA TYR A 200 17.93 2.91 14.35
C TYR A 200 17.00 4.10 14.23
N ARG A 201 17.09 4.79 13.10
CA ARG A 201 16.19 5.87 12.73
C ARG A 201 15.85 5.80 11.25
N VAL A 202 14.68 6.33 10.91
CA VAL A 202 14.26 6.52 9.52
C VAL A 202 14.48 7.97 9.11
N ILE A 203 15.01 8.17 7.92
CA ILE A 203 15.13 9.49 7.29
C ILE A 203 14.30 9.45 6.02
N THR A 204 13.40 10.41 5.87
CA THR A 204 12.52 10.54 4.71
C THR A 204 12.71 11.89 4.04
N ASN A 205 12.46 11.95 2.74
CA ASN A 205 12.36 13.19 2.00
C ASN A 205 11.31 13.05 0.90
N LEU A 206 10.34 13.96 0.89
CA LEU A 206 9.39 14.14 -0.19
C LEU A 206 9.37 15.64 -0.54
N ASN A 207 9.77 15.97 -1.76
CA ASN A 207 9.80 17.35 -2.27
C ASN A 207 10.59 18.30 -1.33
N GLY A 208 11.73 17.85 -0.82
CA GLY A 208 12.60 18.63 0.05
C GLY A 208 12.22 18.65 1.53
N LYS A 209 11.10 18.01 1.93
CA LYS A 209 10.63 17.96 3.33
C LYS A 209 10.64 16.55 3.89
N SER A 210 11.01 16.42 5.16
CA SER A 210 10.81 15.17 5.91
C SER A 210 9.31 14.91 6.12
N LEU A 211 8.90 13.64 6.07
CA LEU A 211 7.53 13.26 6.39
C LEU A 211 7.27 13.50 7.88
N GLU A 212 6.07 13.99 8.17
CA GLU A 212 5.60 14.09 9.54
C GLU A 212 5.23 12.72 10.11
N LYS A 213 5.08 12.65 11.42
CA LYS A 213 4.70 11.42 12.10
C LYS A 213 3.21 11.12 11.92
N TYR A 214 2.92 9.92 11.42
CA TYR A 214 1.58 9.36 11.44
C TYR A 214 1.35 8.59 12.74
N LYS A 215 0.16 8.73 13.33
CA LYS A 215 -0.29 7.98 14.50
C LYS A 215 -1.73 7.55 14.29
N ALA A 216 -1.99 6.25 14.23
CA ALA A 216 -3.35 5.73 14.15
C ALA A 216 -4.05 5.83 15.52
N GLU A 217 -5.39 5.82 15.54
CA GLU A 217 -6.20 6.05 16.76
C GLU A 217 -5.90 5.08 17.92
N ASN A 218 -5.36 3.90 17.65
CA ASN A 218 -4.97 2.91 18.67
C ASN A 218 -3.46 2.58 18.64
N ASP A 219 -2.66 3.45 18.06
CA ASP A 219 -1.22 3.27 17.97
C ASP A 219 -0.52 3.71 19.27
N ASN A 220 0.04 2.73 19.99
CA ASN A 220 0.85 2.95 21.20
C ASN A 220 2.33 2.57 20.98
N THR A 221 2.83 2.74 19.75
CA THR A 221 4.22 2.42 19.43
C THR A 221 5.20 3.43 20.00
N ASP A 222 4.75 4.63 20.37
CA ASP A 222 5.59 5.72 20.91
C ASP A 222 6.46 5.30 22.09
N LYS A 223 5.97 4.39 22.95
CA LYS A 223 6.71 3.86 24.10
C LYS A 223 7.99 3.09 23.71
N TYR A 224 8.09 2.64 22.46
CA TYR A 224 9.27 1.94 21.93
C TYR A 224 10.28 2.89 21.26
N PHE A 225 9.97 4.19 21.17
CA PHE A 225 10.82 5.19 20.54
C PHE A 225 11.26 6.27 21.52
N THR A 226 12.47 6.78 21.33
CA THR A 226 12.99 7.92 22.09
C THR A 226 13.64 8.88 21.12
N ASN A 227 13.16 10.12 21.03
CA ASN A 227 13.68 11.15 20.12
C ASN A 227 13.78 10.70 18.64
N GLY A 228 12.82 9.90 18.17
CA GLY A 228 12.81 9.37 16.80
C GLY A 228 13.68 8.13 16.57
N TYR A 229 14.34 7.61 17.61
CA TYR A 229 15.14 6.38 17.55
C TYR A 229 14.35 5.19 18.06
N GLY A 230 14.32 4.12 17.27
CA GLY A 230 13.91 2.79 17.70
C GLY A 230 15.09 1.99 18.27
N LYS A 231 14.78 0.98 19.08
CA LYS A 231 15.78 0.08 19.68
C LYS A 231 15.54 -1.35 19.21
N MET A 232 16.61 -2.06 18.91
CA MET A 232 16.56 -3.48 18.57
C MET A 232 17.68 -4.25 19.25
N TYR A 233 17.45 -5.54 19.47
CA TYR A 233 18.40 -6.42 20.13
C TYR A 233 18.78 -7.59 19.22
N LEU A 234 20.08 -7.70 18.93
CA LEU A 234 20.69 -8.78 18.15
C LEU A 234 21.18 -9.88 19.10
N MET A 235 20.70 -11.12 18.88
CA MET A 235 21.03 -12.34 19.62
C MET A 235 21.64 -13.40 18.70
N ARG A 236 22.97 -13.48 18.58
CA ARG A 236 23.63 -14.63 17.95
C ARG A 236 24.06 -15.69 18.95
#